data_AF-A0A1G8S650-F1
#
_entry.id   AF-A0A1G8S650-F1
#
_cell.length_a   1.000
_cell.length_b   1.000
_cell.length_c   1.000
_cell.angle_alpha   90.00
_cell.angle_beta   90.00
_cell.angle_gamma   90.00
#
_symmetry.space_group_name_H-M   'P 1'
#
loop_
_entity.id
_entity.type
_entity.pdbx_description
1 polymer ?
#
loop_
_entity_poly.entity_id
_entity_poly.type
_entity_poly.pdbx_seq_one_letter_code
_entity_poly.pdbx_strand_id
1 'polypeptide(L)'
;MAENGETAPGFDLPAVRAGEFVRLSLDEHVGDSVVVLAFYPGDFGPNCDDTSSGLDDLDLFAMQKDTTILAVSGDSIFSHRVFAEEYDLHIPLLSDVHGEVAAAYGVAADDDRYTCNRAVFVIDNREQIEYAWVADDIETQPPTEEIRAAIERIGDDRTALARYRVGHAHHVEGRRAFTSAMDAYEQREWMLASRDFAQATEEFDEAHDEFNTAVRFSDDEEATRYFERAERKAEALWRAAGWLNDSASAFASGEGRRADELREDAEGPLETARDIHKPPAPGDFPPEDDPASDPSQGDRAPEEGGLGLATEADGQGEFVPVEDSDAMDATATETAAAADDATTPDGAGDDPDEPEQAPADASASADDETAPDIDEAELEAITAELEEQNESGEPVDNTPSSADDSDTAAADDDPDEDDIELELTDPTDEDEDEDDSPDDLGGDHGVPDSL
;
A
#
# COMPACT_ATOMS: atom_id res chain seq x y z
N MET A 1 12.70 0.43 -34.07
CA MET A 1 11.62 0.39 -33.07
C MET A 1 11.86 -0.85 -32.25
N ALA A 2 11.80 -0.75 -30.92
CA ALA A 2 11.88 -1.92 -30.06
C ALA A 2 10.64 -2.81 -30.32
N GLU A 3 10.85 -4.12 -30.40
CA GLU A 3 9.82 -5.07 -30.81
C GLU A 3 9.38 -5.99 -29.66
N ASN A 4 8.22 -6.62 -29.81
CA ASN A 4 7.75 -7.61 -28.84
C ASN A 4 8.75 -8.75 -28.65
N GLY A 5 9.03 -9.10 -27.40
CA GLY A 5 9.99 -10.11 -26.98
C GLY A 5 11.44 -9.61 -26.87
N GLU A 6 11.71 -8.34 -27.17
CA GLU A 6 13.01 -7.72 -26.92
C GLU A 6 13.08 -7.19 -25.48
N THR A 7 14.29 -7.17 -24.91
CA THR A 7 14.55 -6.45 -23.67
C THR A 7 14.37 -4.95 -23.91
N ALA A 8 13.54 -4.33 -23.11
CA ALA A 8 13.26 -2.90 -23.11
C ALA A 8 14.56 -2.12 -22.87
N PRO A 9 14.89 -1.12 -23.71
CA PRO A 9 16.02 -0.25 -23.45
C PRO A 9 15.88 0.48 -22.10
N GLY A 10 16.84 0.29 -21.20
CA GLY A 10 16.88 1.01 -19.94
C GLY A 10 17.02 2.51 -20.12
N PHE A 11 16.53 3.27 -19.15
CA PHE A 11 16.67 4.71 -19.08
C PHE A 11 16.73 5.18 -17.63
N ASP A 12 17.23 6.39 -17.43
CA ASP A 12 17.16 7.11 -16.17
C ASP A 12 16.98 8.61 -16.50
N LEU A 13 15.76 9.09 -16.31
CA LEU A 13 15.31 10.41 -16.75
C LEU A 13 14.85 11.27 -15.56
N PRO A 14 15.07 12.60 -15.62
CA PRO A 14 14.40 13.51 -14.71
C PRO A 14 12.89 13.53 -14.99
N ALA A 15 12.09 13.57 -13.93
CA ALA A 15 10.64 13.43 -14.02
C ALA A 15 9.90 14.35 -13.03
N VAL A 16 8.60 14.50 -13.25
CA VAL A 16 7.65 15.06 -12.30
C VAL A 16 6.71 13.96 -11.82
N ARG A 17 6.58 13.79 -10.51
CA ARG A 17 5.62 12.87 -9.87
C ARG A 17 4.97 13.59 -8.70
N ALA A 18 3.64 13.60 -8.64
CA ALA A 18 2.87 14.27 -7.58
C ALA A 18 3.32 15.74 -7.32
N GLY A 19 3.70 16.45 -8.39
CA GLY A 19 4.18 17.84 -8.33
C GLY A 19 5.65 18.02 -7.89
N GLU A 20 6.35 16.94 -7.57
CA GLU A 20 7.75 16.95 -7.14
C GLU A 20 8.71 16.56 -8.27
N PHE A 21 9.92 17.12 -8.25
CA PHE A 21 10.99 16.74 -9.19
C PHE A 21 11.75 15.54 -8.65
N VAL A 22 11.81 14.49 -9.46
CA VAL A 22 12.50 13.23 -9.13
C VAL A 22 13.33 12.75 -10.31
N ARG A 23 14.12 11.69 -10.13
CA ARG A 23 14.63 10.86 -11.24
C ARG A 23 13.94 9.52 -11.18
N LEU A 24 13.62 8.96 -12.34
CA LEU A 24 13.01 7.64 -12.47
C LEU A 24 13.78 6.85 -13.52
N SER A 25 14.09 5.62 -13.17
CA SER A 25 14.69 4.64 -14.07
C SER A 25 13.70 3.52 -14.39
N LEU A 26 13.92 2.81 -15.49
CA LEU A 26 13.10 1.65 -15.84
C LEU A 26 13.25 0.54 -14.78
N ASP A 27 14.48 0.29 -14.35
CA ASP A 27 14.85 -0.82 -13.47
C ASP A 27 14.20 -0.70 -12.08
N GLU A 28 13.92 0.51 -11.59
CA GLU A 28 13.19 0.77 -10.33
C GLU A 28 11.70 0.37 -10.38
N HIS A 29 11.13 0.20 -11.58
CA HIS A 29 9.71 -0.10 -11.76
C HIS A 29 9.45 -1.53 -12.24
N VAL A 30 10.47 -2.13 -12.86
CA VAL A 30 10.41 -3.50 -13.36
C VAL A 30 10.75 -4.48 -12.23
N GLY A 31 10.08 -5.63 -12.23
CA GLY A 31 10.15 -6.63 -11.16
C GLY A 31 9.00 -6.48 -10.17
N ASP A 32 8.61 -5.23 -9.89
CA ASP A 32 7.48 -4.93 -9.02
C ASP A 32 6.14 -4.82 -9.76
N SER A 33 6.13 -4.30 -10.97
CA SER A 33 4.91 -4.03 -11.73
C SER A 33 5.09 -4.26 -13.23
N VAL A 34 3.99 -4.33 -13.96
CA VAL A 34 3.98 -4.16 -15.42
C VAL A 34 4.14 -2.68 -15.71
N VAL A 35 5.08 -2.30 -16.59
CA VAL A 35 5.31 -0.90 -16.95
C VAL A 35 4.64 -0.58 -18.29
N VAL A 36 3.75 0.40 -18.29
CA VAL A 36 3.20 1.02 -19.51
C VAL A 36 4.02 2.27 -19.80
N LEU A 37 4.94 2.17 -20.76
CA LEU A 37 5.77 3.29 -21.19
C LEU A 37 5.09 3.99 -22.37
N ALA A 38 4.60 5.21 -22.14
CA ALA A 38 3.84 5.98 -23.11
C ALA A 38 4.66 7.18 -23.62
N PHE A 39 5.10 7.12 -24.86
CA PHE A 39 5.68 8.28 -25.53
C PHE A 39 4.56 9.16 -26.07
N TYR A 40 4.62 10.45 -25.77
CA TYR A 40 3.70 11.44 -26.30
C TYR A 40 4.45 12.63 -26.90
N PRO A 41 3.89 13.27 -27.95
CA PRO A 41 4.68 14.17 -28.78
C PRO A 41 5.11 15.46 -28.07
N GLY A 42 4.28 15.95 -27.14
CA GLY A 42 4.63 17.04 -26.25
C GLY A 42 3.46 17.58 -25.43
N ASP A 43 3.80 18.33 -24.39
CA ASP A 43 2.88 19.03 -23.50
C ASP A 43 2.09 20.10 -24.27
N PHE A 44 0.84 20.32 -23.87
CA PHE A 44 -0.06 21.32 -24.51
C PHE A 44 -0.13 21.18 -26.04
N GLY A 45 0.03 19.93 -26.52
CA GLY A 45 0.05 19.59 -27.93
C GLY A 45 -1.33 19.71 -28.62
N PRO A 46 -1.42 19.40 -29.92
CA PRO A 46 -2.66 19.58 -30.70
C PRO A 46 -3.83 18.69 -30.24
N ASN A 47 -3.54 17.58 -29.56
CA ASN A 47 -4.57 16.69 -29.01
C ASN A 47 -5.02 17.11 -27.61
N CYS A 48 -4.47 18.20 -27.08
CA CYS A 48 -4.84 18.77 -25.80
C CYS A 48 -6.02 19.72 -26.03
N ASP A 49 -7.10 19.55 -25.29
CA ASP A 49 -8.19 20.52 -25.23
C ASP A 49 -8.39 21.05 -23.80
N ASP A 50 -9.40 21.88 -23.58
CA ASP A 50 -9.68 22.47 -22.25
C ASP A 50 -10.04 21.40 -21.19
N THR A 51 -10.26 20.15 -21.60
CA THR A 51 -10.78 19.06 -20.75
C THR A 51 -9.97 17.76 -20.79
N SER A 52 -9.01 17.64 -21.70
CA SER A 52 -8.27 16.40 -21.94
C SER A 52 -6.81 16.69 -22.24
N SER A 53 -5.94 15.97 -21.54
CA SER A 53 -4.49 16.00 -21.74
C SER A 53 -4.04 15.15 -22.93
N GLY A 54 -4.92 14.25 -23.41
CA GLY A 54 -4.56 13.19 -24.35
C GLY A 54 -3.72 12.06 -23.73
N LEU A 55 -3.62 12.03 -22.39
CA LEU A 55 -3.09 10.93 -21.57
C LEU A 55 -4.15 10.34 -20.62
N ASP A 56 -5.35 10.92 -20.58
CA ASP A 56 -6.40 10.58 -19.61
C ASP A 56 -6.85 9.10 -19.72
N ASP A 57 -6.93 8.58 -20.95
CA ASP A 57 -7.26 7.16 -21.18
C ASP A 57 -6.17 6.22 -20.65
N LEU A 58 -4.93 6.69 -20.56
CA LEU A 58 -3.84 5.93 -19.97
C LEU A 58 -3.89 6.01 -18.44
N ASP A 59 -4.22 7.17 -17.87
CA ASP A 59 -4.36 7.35 -16.41
C ASP A 59 -5.30 6.31 -15.76
N LEU A 60 -6.29 5.81 -16.51
CA LEU A 60 -7.15 4.69 -16.08
C LEU A 60 -6.38 3.41 -15.73
N PHE A 61 -5.23 3.14 -16.35
CA PHE A 61 -4.37 2.00 -16.01
C PHE A 61 -3.59 2.24 -14.71
N ALA A 62 -3.36 3.49 -14.29
CA ALA A 62 -2.62 3.80 -13.06
C ALA A 62 -3.43 3.45 -11.81
N MET A 63 -4.73 3.17 -11.96
CA MET A 63 -5.58 2.63 -10.91
C MET A 63 -5.30 1.14 -10.60
N GLN A 64 -4.58 0.43 -11.47
CA GLN A 64 -4.20 -0.97 -11.25
C GLN A 64 -2.91 -1.01 -10.43
N LYS A 65 -2.95 -1.65 -9.25
CA LYS A 65 -1.81 -1.71 -8.32
C LYS A 65 -0.59 -2.42 -8.92
N ASP A 66 -0.81 -3.36 -9.84
CA ASP A 66 0.20 -4.15 -10.55
C ASP A 66 0.72 -3.49 -11.83
N THR A 67 0.29 -2.26 -12.15
CA THR A 67 0.69 -1.54 -13.37
C THR A 67 1.20 -0.13 -13.06
N THR A 68 2.43 0.17 -13.48
CA THR A 68 3.01 1.51 -13.43
C THR A 68 2.94 2.15 -14.81
N ILE A 69 2.52 3.41 -14.90
CA ILE A 69 2.57 4.18 -16.15
C ILE A 69 3.68 5.21 -16.07
N LEU A 70 4.51 5.26 -17.11
CA LEU A 70 5.54 6.29 -17.28
C LEU A 70 5.29 6.99 -18.60
N ALA A 71 4.96 8.28 -18.57
CA ALA A 71 4.78 9.06 -19.80
C ALA A 71 6.06 9.83 -20.13
N VAL A 72 6.50 9.81 -21.38
CA VAL A 72 7.76 10.40 -21.84
C VAL A 72 7.50 11.38 -22.98
N SER A 73 8.03 12.59 -22.90
CA SER A 73 8.14 13.51 -24.05
C SER A 73 9.48 14.24 -24.08
N GLY A 74 9.69 15.05 -25.11
CA GLY A 74 10.87 15.92 -25.22
C GLY A 74 10.78 17.23 -24.44
N ASP A 75 9.70 17.46 -23.68
CA ASP A 75 9.52 18.70 -22.92
C ASP A 75 10.37 18.71 -21.65
N SER A 76 10.59 19.90 -21.10
CA SER A 76 11.33 20.06 -19.85
C SER A 76 10.49 19.66 -18.64
N ILE A 77 11.13 19.20 -17.56
CA ILE A 77 10.47 18.96 -16.26
C ILE A 77 9.65 20.16 -15.73
N PHE A 78 10.02 21.39 -16.10
CA PHE A 78 9.27 22.58 -15.69
C PHE A 78 7.94 22.70 -16.45
N SER A 79 7.93 22.31 -17.72
CA SER A 79 6.70 22.22 -18.53
C SER A 79 5.79 21.14 -17.97
N HIS A 80 6.35 19.94 -17.72
CA HIS A 80 5.62 18.81 -17.15
C HIS A 80 4.92 19.15 -15.84
N ARG A 81 5.57 19.90 -14.94
CA ARG A 81 4.95 20.29 -13.67
C ARG A 81 3.71 21.15 -13.87
N VAL A 82 3.76 22.11 -14.79
CA VAL A 82 2.61 22.96 -15.11
C VAL A 82 1.54 22.17 -15.85
N PHE A 83 1.94 21.29 -16.75
CA PHE A 83 1.02 20.41 -17.49
C PHE A 83 0.27 19.46 -16.57
N ALA A 84 0.98 18.81 -15.65
CA ALA A 84 0.38 17.93 -14.65
C ALA A 84 -0.58 18.68 -13.71
N GLU A 85 -0.24 19.91 -13.30
CA GLU A 85 -1.11 20.73 -12.46
C GLU A 85 -2.38 21.21 -13.20
N GLU A 86 -2.26 21.64 -14.45
CA GLU A 86 -3.40 22.12 -15.25
C GLU A 86 -4.42 21.01 -15.53
N TYR A 87 -3.94 19.79 -15.78
CA TYR A 87 -4.77 18.65 -16.16
C TYR A 87 -5.00 17.62 -15.03
N ASP A 88 -4.58 17.93 -13.80
CA ASP A 88 -4.70 17.05 -12.63
C ASP A 88 -4.14 15.63 -12.88
N LEU A 89 -2.97 15.55 -13.52
CA LEU A 89 -2.33 14.29 -13.88
C LEU A 89 -1.57 13.69 -12.70
N HIS A 90 -1.88 12.43 -12.41
CA HIS A 90 -1.23 11.67 -11.34
C HIS A 90 -0.10 10.75 -11.84
N ILE A 91 -0.05 10.51 -13.15
CA ILE A 91 1.03 9.77 -13.80
C ILE A 91 2.37 10.54 -13.78
N PRO A 92 3.49 9.85 -13.54
CA PRO A 92 4.82 10.42 -13.73
C PRO A 92 5.08 10.86 -15.17
N LEU A 93 5.61 12.09 -15.34
CA LEU A 93 6.01 12.66 -16.62
C LEU A 93 7.53 12.79 -16.69
N LEU A 94 8.17 12.08 -17.62
CA LEU A 94 9.61 11.95 -17.79
C LEU A 94 10.10 12.80 -18.97
N SER A 95 11.17 13.54 -18.72
CA SER A 95 11.70 14.55 -19.63
C SER A 95 12.89 13.99 -20.44
N ASP A 96 12.64 13.60 -21.69
CA ASP A 96 13.63 13.14 -22.68
C ASP A 96 14.01 14.28 -23.65
N VAL A 97 14.51 15.40 -23.10
CA VAL A 97 14.83 16.62 -23.88
C VAL A 97 15.80 16.36 -25.04
N HIS A 98 16.61 15.32 -24.94
CA HIS A 98 17.59 14.94 -25.96
C HIS A 98 17.09 13.89 -26.95
N GLY A 99 15.92 13.28 -26.70
CA GLY A 99 15.35 12.23 -27.54
C GLY A 99 16.14 10.93 -27.54
N GLU A 100 16.98 10.70 -26.54
CA GLU A 100 17.87 9.54 -26.48
C GLU A 100 17.06 8.27 -26.21
N VAL A 101 16.07 8.37 -25.31
CA VAL A 101 15.18 7.25 -25.00
C VAL A 101 14.22 7.01 -26.16
N ALA A 102 13.64 8.06 -26.73
CA ALA A 102 12.83 7.95 -27.94
C ALA A 102 13.59 7.29 -29.10
N ALA A 103 14.88 7.62 -29.28
CA ALA A 103 15.72 6.99 -30.28
C ALA A 103 16.04 5.52 -29.95
N ALA A 104 16.31 5.19 -28.67
CA ALA A 104 16.58 3.83 -28.22
C ALA A 104 15.38 2.89 -28.45
N TYR A 105 14.17 3.37 -28.15
CA TYR A 105 12.92 2.65 -28.46
C TYR A 105 12.53 2.73 -29.94
N GLY A 106 13.26 3.52 -30.73
CA GLY A 106 13.05 3.69 -32.17
C GLY A 106 11.72 4.34 -32.52
N VAL A 107 11.30 5.32 -31.71
CA VAL A 107 10.08 6.11 -31.84
C VAL A 107 10.37 7.61 -31.99
N ALA A 108 11.62 7.98 -32.27
CA ALA A 108 11.98 9.36 -32.60
C ALA A 108 11.11 9.89 -33.75
N ALA A 109 10.66 11.14 -33.63
CA ALA A 109 9.80 11.75 -34.64
C ALA A 109 10.60 12.09 -35.92
N ASP A 110 9.95 11.98 -37.08
CA ASP A 110 10.50 12.48 -38.34
C ASP A 110 10.31 14.01 -38.50
N ASP A 111 9.45 14.61 -37.68
CA ASP A 111 9.15 16.04 -37.68
C ASP A 111 9.97 16.75 -36.60
N ASP A 112 10.87 17.66 -37.00
CA ASP A 112 11.78 18.41 -36.12
C ASP A 112 11.07 19.24 -35.02
N ARG A 113 9.74 19.36 -35.07
CA ARG A 113 8.94 20.01 -34.01
C ARG A 113 8.75 19.14 -32.77
N TYR A 114 8.91 17.83 -32.91
CA TYR A 114 8.65 16.86 -31.84
C TYR A 114 9.87 15.96 -31.64
N THR A 115 10.02 15.43 -30.43
CA THR A 115 11.13 14.54 -30.11
C THR A 115 10.78 13.07 -30.35
N CYS A 116 9.51 12.71 -30.15
CA CYS A 116 9.02 11.36 -30.38
C CYS A 116 7.65 11.36 -31.09
N ASN A 117 7.40 10.29 -31.84
CA ASN A 117 6.07 9.92 -32.25
C ASN A 117 5.31 9.37 -31.05
N ARG A 118 3.99 9.48 -31.09
CA ARG A 118 3.15 8.85 -30.06
C ARG A 118 3.32 7.33 -30.13
N ALA A 119 3.64 6.72 -29.01
CA ALA A 119 3.88 5.29 -28.93
C ALA A 119 3.54 4.76 -27.53
N VAL A 120 3.21 3.48 -27.44
CA VAL A 120 3.00 2.79 -26.16
C VAL A 120 3.70 1.45 -26.19
N PHE A 121 4.45 1.18 -25.13
CA PHE A 121 5.06 -0.12 -24.87
C PHE A 121 4.50 -0.66 -23.56
N VAL A 122 4.16 -1.95 -23.53
CA VAL A 122 3.88 -2.68 -22.29
C VAL A 122 5.09 -3.56 -22.03
N ILE A 123 5.73 -3.34 -20.89
CA ILE A 123 6.97 -4.00 -20.46
C ILE A 123 6.61 -4.87 -19.26
N ASP A 124 6.95 -6.15 -19.34
CA ASP A 124 6.73 -7.08 -18.23
C ASP A 124 7.70 -6.84 -17.07
N ASN A 125 7.49 -7.58 -16.00
CA ASN A 125 8.30 -7.59 -14.78
C ASN A 125 9.73 -8.17 -14.98
N ARG A 126 10.11 -8.56 -16.20
CA ARG A 126 11.42 -9.09 -16.60
C ARG A 126 12.09 -8.22 -17.68
N GLU A 127 11.63 -6.97 -17.80
CA GLU A 127 12.11 -5.98 -18.76
C GLU A 127 11.85 -6.39 -20.22
N GLN A 128 10.93 -7.31 -20.50
CA GLN A 128 10.59 -7.70 -21.87
C GLN A 128 9.39 -6.93 -22.38
N ILE A 129 9.49 -6.46 -23.62
CA ILE A 129 8.38 -5.78 -24.30
C ILE A 129 7.34 -6.82 -24.70
N GLU A 130 6.16 -6.77 -24.11
CA GLU A 130 5.04 -7.67 -24.37
C GLU A 130 4.02 -7.09 -25.36
N TYR A 131 4.09 -5.77 -25.56
CA TYR A 131 3.32 -5.04 -26.56
C TYR A 131 4.05 -3.78 -26.98
N ALA A 132 3.98 -3.45 -28.26
CA ALA A 132 4.54 -2.24 -28.84
C ALA A 132 3.58 -1.70 -29.89
N TRP A 133 3.24 -0.42 -29.76
CA TRP A 133 2.38 0.30 -30.70
C TRP A 133 2.97 1.69 -30.96
N VAL A 134 2.96 2.11 -32.22
CA VAL A 134 3.35 3.46 -32.65
C VAL A 134 2.25 4.01 -33.54
N ALA A 135 1.90 5.26 -33.31
CA ALA A 135 0.91 5.96 -34.09
C ALA A 135 1.42 6.22 -35.52
N ASP A 136 0.59 5.97 -36.53
CA ASP A 136 0.86 6.38 -37.92
C ASP A 136 0.79 7.91 -38.10
N ASP A 137 0.02 8.58 -37.23
CA ASP A 137 -0.17 10.03 -37.19
C ASP A 137 -0.20 10.51 -35.73
N ILE A 138 0.38 11.70 -35.48
CA ILE A 138 0.54 12.29 -34.15
C ILE A 138 -0.79 12.49 -33.37
N GLU A 139 -1.90 12.63 -34.10
CA GLU A 139 -3.26 12.80 -33.57
C GLU A 139 -3.93 11.46 -33.22
N THR A 140 -3.38 10.33 -33.69
CA THR A 140 -3.96 9.00 -33.47
C THR A 140 -3.77 8.58 -32.01
N GLN A 141 -4.86 8.27 -31.32
CA GLN A 141 -4.80 7.82 -29.92
C GLN A 141 -4.44 6.33 -29.81
N PRO A 142 -3.81 5.92 -28.68
CA PRO A 142 -3.41 4.54 -28.47
C PRO A 142 -4.64 3.60 -28.37
N PRO A 143 -4.51 2.34 -28.84
CA PRO A 143 -5.58 1.35 -28.73
C PRO A 143 -5.66 0.80 -27.30
N THR A 144 -6.39 1.50 -26.43
CA THR A 144 -6.53 1.17 -25.00
C THR A 144 -6.94 -0.29 -24.74
N GLU A 145 -7.82 -0.87 -25.56
CA GLU A 145 -8.25 -2.27 -25.39
C GLU A 145 -7.11 -3.27 -25.67
N GLU A 146 -6.24 -2.99 -26.64
CA GLU A 146 -5.08 -3.84 -26.93
C GLU A 146 -4.03 -3.75 -25.82
N ILE A 147 -3.82 -2.54 -25.28
CA ILE A 147 -2.93 -2.30 -24.15
C ILE A 147 -3.43 -3.06 -22.91
N ARG A 148 -4.73 -2.96 -22.60
CA ARG A 148 -5.36 -3.71 -21.51
C ARG A 148 -5.15 -5.22 -21.68
N ALA A 149 -5.46 -5.76 -22.85
CA ALA A 149 -5.31 -7.18 -23.13
C ALA A 149 -3.84 -7.63 -23.08
N ALA A 150 -2.89 -6.74 -23.41
CA ALA A 150 -1.47 -7.03 -23.26
C ALA A 150 -1.06 -7.11 -21.79
N ILE A 151 -1.47 -6.14 -20.96
CA ILE A 151 -1.23 -6.16 -19.51
C ILE A 151 -1.80 -7.45 -18.91
N GLU A 152 -3.08 -7.73 -19.14
CA GLU A 152 -3.81 -8.89 -18.57
C GLU A 152 -3.19 -10.25 -18.92
N ARG A 153 -2.45 -10.34 -20.03
CA ARG A 153 -1.80 -11.58 -20.49
C ARG A 153 -0.45 -11.84 -19.81
N ILE A 154 0.14 -10.83 -19.17
CA ILE A 154 1.44 -10.97 -18.50
C ILE A 154 1.25 -11.81 -17.24
N GLY A 155 1.82 -13.01 -17.26
CA GLY A 155 1.99 -13.91 -16.13
C GLY A 155 3.47 -14.22 -15.91
N ASP A 156 3.84 -14.41 -14.65
CA ASP A 156 5.15 -14.90 -14.22
C ASP A 156 5.06 -15.60 -12.85
N ASP A 157 5.12 -16.93 -12.84
CA ASP A 157 5.15 -17.76 -11.62
C ASP A 157 6.25 -17.35 -10.63
N ARG A 158 7.40 -16.82 -11.10
CA ARG A 158 8.48 -16.36 -10.21
C ARG A 158 8.06 -15.10 -9.44
N THR A 159 7.46 -14.13 -10.12
CA THR A 159 6.93 -12.92 -9.49
C THR A 159 5.71 -13.24 -8.66
N ALA A 160 4.84 -14.14 -9.11
CA ALA A 160 3.73 -14.63 -8.31
C ALA A 160 4.21 -15.21 -6.97
N LEU A 161 5.24 -16.07 -7.00
CA LEU A 161 5.83 -16.62 -5.78
C LEU A 161 6.54 -15.56 -4.93
N ALA A 162 7.23 -14.59 -5.55
CA ALA A 162 7.87 -13.49 -4.83
C ALA A 162 6.84 -12.65 -4.06
N ARG A 163 5.77 -12.22 -4.74
CA ARG A 163 4.62 -11.51 -4.16
C ARG A 163 3.97 -12.31 -3.04
N TYR A 164 3.79 -13.62 -3.27
CA TYR A 164 3.31 -14.51 -2.22
C TYR A 164 4.21 -14.53 -0.97
N ARG A 165 5.54 -14.47 -1.13
CA ARG A 165 6.46 -14.44 0.03
C ARG A 165 6.27 -13.18 0.86
N VAL A 166 6.17 -12.03 0.19
CA VAL A 166 5.95 -10.72 0.83
C VAL A 166 4.60 -10.72 1.54
N GLY A 167 3.53 -11.12 0.85
CA GLY A 167 2.19 -11.23 1.46
C GLY A 167 2.14 -12.22 2.63
N HIS A 168 2.89 -13.32 2.58
CA HIS A 168 2.99 -14.25 3.70
C HIS A 168 3.70 -13.62 4.91
N ALA A 169 4.75 -12.82 4.71
CA ALA A 169 5.43 -12.13 5.80
C ALA A 169 4.47 -11.15 6.51
N HIS A 170 3.78 -10.30 5.76
CA HIS A 170 2.74 -9.40 6.30
C HIS A 170 1.62 -10.18 7.00
N HIS A 171 1.18 -11.30 6.44
CA HIS A 171 0.18 -12.15 7.09
C HIS A 171 0.64 -12.65 8.47
N VAL A 172 1.90 -13.08 8.60
CA VAL A 172 2.46 -13.53 9.88
C VAL A 172 2.55 -12.39 10.88
N GLU A 173 3.01 -11.20 10.47
CA GLU A 173 3.12 -10.05 11.35
C GLU A 173 1.74 -9.54 11.78
N GLY A 174 0.80 -9.44 10.85
CA GLY A 174 -0.61 -9.12 11.13
C GLY A 174 -1.24 -10.10 12.12
N ARG A 175 -0.92 -11.40 12.02
CA ARG A 175 -1.36 -12.42 13.00
C ARG A 175 -0.78 -12.18 14.40
N ARG A 176 0.50 -11.82 14.52
CA ARG A 176 1.13 -11.50 15.81
C ARG A 176 0.49 -10.28 16.45
N ALA A 177 0.35 -9.19 15.69
CA ALA A 177 -0.32 -7.98 16.13
C ALA A 177 -1.77 -8.25 16.55
N PHE A 178 -2.51 -9.03 15.75
CA PHE A 178 -3.88 -9.41 16.05
C PHE A 178 -3.99 -10.20 17.35
N THR A 179 -3.09 -11.17 17.59
CA THR A 179 -3.06 -11.92 18.85
C THR A 179 -2.78 -11.02 20.05
N SER A 180 -1.77 -10.14 19.97
CA SER A 180 -1.50 -9.12 21.01
C SER A 180 -2.73 -8.25 21.28
N ALA A 181 -3.40 -7.82 20.20
CA ALA A 181 -4.61 -6.99 20.29
C ALA A 181 -5.75 -7.72 21.01
N MET A 182 -5.99 -9.00 20.70
CA MET A 182 -6.99 -9.83 21.38
C MET A 182 -6.67 -9.99 22.88
N ASP A 183 -5.41 -10.26 23.24
CA ASP A 183 -5.00 -10.37 24.64
C ASP A 183 -5.24 -9.06 25.42
N ALA A 184 -4.89 -7.92 24.81
CA ALA A 184 -5.16 -6.60 25.39
C ALA A 184 -6.67 -6.32 25.48
N TYR A 185 -7.46 -6.74 24.48
CA TYR A 185 -8.90 -6.57 24.45
C TYR A 185 -9.59 -7.36 25.57
N GLU A 186 -9.18 -8.60 25.81
CA GLU A 186 -9.67 -9.43 26.92
C GLU A 186 -9.35 -8.82 28.28
N GLN A 187 -8.14 -8.24 28.42
CA GLN A 187 -7.70 -7.54 29.62
C GLN A 187 -8.34 -6.16 29.79
N ARG A 188 -9.20 -5.73 28.85
CA ARG A 188 -9.87 -4.43 28.81
C ARG A 188 -8.90 -3.25 28.69
N GLU A 189 -7.73 -3.49 28.11
CA GLU A 189 -6.72 -2.49 27.81
C GLU A 189 -7.03 -1.83 26.45
N TRP A 190 -8.20 -1.18 26.37
CA TRP A 190 -8.81 -0.75 25.10
C TRP A 190 -7.92 0.10 24.19
N MET A 191 -7.09 0.98 24.77
CA MET A 191 -6.17 1.82 23.99
C MET A 191 -5.03 1.00 23.37
N LEU A 192 -4.54 -0.01 24.09
CA LEU A 192 -3.51 -0.92 23.58
C LEU A 192 -4.11 -1.84 22.52
N ALA A 193 -5.28 -2.44 22.82
CA ALA A 193 -6.00 -3.28 21.88
C ALA A 193 -6.30 -2.54 20.56
N SER A 194 -6.80 -1.31 20.63
CA SER A 194 -7.07 -0.50 19.43
C SER A 194 -5.80 -0.22 18.62
N ARG A 195 -4.69 0.13 19.28
CA ARG A 195 -3.41 0.33 18.60
C ARG A 195 -2.95 -0.93 17.87
N ASP A 196 -2.99 -2.07 18.54
CA ASP A 196 -2.49 -3.34 17.99
C ASP A 196 -3.43 -3.88 16.90
N PHE A 197 -4.75 -3.69 17.02
CA PHE A 197 -5.69 -3.99 15.93
C PHE A 197 -5.50 -3.08 14.71
N ALA A 198 -5.15 -1.80 14.91
CA ALA A 198 -4.84 -0.90 13.81
C ALA A 198 -3.60 -1.40 13.04
N GLN A 199 -2.53 -1.77 13.75
CA GLN A 199 -1.35 -2.40 13.13
C GLN A 199 -1.73 -3.70 12.40
N ALA A 200 -2.51 -4.59 13.03
CA ALA A 200 -2.97 -5.81 12.38
C ALA A 200 -3.80 -5.55 11.12
N THR A 201 -4.60 -4.47 11.11
CA THR A 201 -5.38 -4.07 9.94
C THR A 201 -4.46 -3.66 8.79
N GLU A 202 -3.46 -2.82 9.04
CA GLU A 202 -2.47 -2.41 8.03
C GLU A 202 -1.73 -3.63 7.44
N GLU A 203 -1.22 -4.51 8.29
CA GLU A 203 -0.51 -5.72 7.85
C GLU A 203 -1.41 -6.69 7.05
N PHE A 204 -2.68 -6.87 7.43
CA PHE A 204 -3.57 -7.73 6.65
C PHE A 204 -4.02 -7.12 5.32
N ASP A 205 -4.05 -5.79 5.21
CA ASP A 205 -4.31 -5.09 3.95
C ASP A 205 -3.16 -5.31 2.97
N GLU A 206 -1.92 -5.11 3.41
CA GLU A 206 -0.71 -5.39 2.61
C GLU A 206 -0.63 -6.87 2.22
N ALA A 207 -0.91 -7.79 3.16
CA ALA A 207 -0.96 -9.21 2.85
C ALA A 207 -2.03 -9.55 1.79
N HIS A 208 -3.21 -8.92 1.88
CA HIS A 208 -4.31 -9.10 0.93
C HIS A 208 -3.91 -8.66 -0.47
N ASP A 209 -3.31 -7.48 -0.59
CA ASP A 209 -2.84 -6.91 -1.86
C ASP A 209 -1.74 -7.75 -2.52
N GLU A 210 -0.76 -8.19 -1.73
CA GLU A 210 0.33 -9.02 -2.21
C GLU A 210 -0.15 -10.40 -2.69
N PHE A 211 -1.09 -11.02 -1.97
CA PHE A 211 -1.69 -12.27 -2.43
C PHE A 211 -2.57 -12.07 -3.68
N ASN A 212 -3.30 -10.96 -3.78
CA ASN A 212 -4.06 -10.62 -4.99
C ASN A 212 -3.14 -10.47 -6.21
N THR A 213 -2.00 -9.79 -6.00
CA THR A 213 -0.96 -9.62 -7.01
C THR A 213 -0.32 -10.96 -7.38
N ALA A 214 -0.10 -11.85 -6.40
CA ALA A 214 0.38 -13.21 -6.66
C ALA A 214 -0.58 -14.01 -7.54
N VAL A 215 -1.89 -13.95 -7.26
CA VAL A 215 -2.93 -14.57 -8.11
C VAL A 215 -2.86 -14.04 -9.54
N ARG A 216 -2.68 -12.73 -9.69
CA ARG A 216 -2.65 -12.03 -10.96
C ARG A 216 -1.50 -12.44 -11.87
N PHE A 217 -0.31 -12.67 -11.31
CA PHE A 217 0.87 -13.10 -12.08
C PHE A 217 1.00 -14.63 -12.21
N SER A 218 0.23 -15.43 -11.46
CA SER A 218 0.40 -16.89 -11.49
C SER A 218 -0.17 -17.51 -12.77
N ASP A 219 0.68 -18.23 -13.51
CA ASP A 219 0.27 -19.08 -14.65
C ASP A 219 -0.01 -20.52 -14.18
N ASP A 220 0.48 -20.91 -13.01
CA ASP A 220 0.23 -22.21 -12.39
C ASP A 220 -1.13 -22.27 -11.68
N GLU A 221 -2.09 -23.01 -12.26
CA GLU A 221 -3.43 -23.22 -11.71
C GLU A 221 -3.43 -23.82 -10.29
N GLU A 222 -2.45 -24.63 -9.93
CA GLU A 222 -2.35 -25.21 -8.58
C GLU A 222 -1.90 -24.14 -7.60
N ALA A 223 -0.89 -23.37 -7.97
CA ALA A 223 -0.37 -22.28 -7.16
C ALA A 223 -1.42 -21.20 -6.89
N THR A 224 -2.14 -20.81 -7.95
CA THR A 224 -3.21 -19.80 -7.90
C THR A 224 -4.26 -20.14 -6.85
N ARG A 225 -4.64 -21.42 -6.68
CA ARG A 225 -5.62 -21.82 -5.65
C ARG A 225 -5.15 -21.55 -4.23
N TYR A 226 -3.85 -21.71 -3.96
CA TYR A 226 -3.28 -21.40 -2.66
C TYR A 226 -3.21 -19.88 -2.43
N PHE A 227 -2.86 -19.12 -3.46
CA PHE A 227 -2.82 -17.67 -3.40
C PHE A 227 -4.22 -17.08 -3.18
N GLU A 228 -5.23 -17.53 -3.92
CA GLU A 228 -6.65 -17.15 -3.72
C GLU A 228 -7.17 -17.53 -2.33
N ARG A 229 -6.68 -18.64 -1.76
CA ARG A 229 -7.06 -19.03 -0.40
C ARG A 229 -6.42 -18.10 0.64
N ALA A 230 -5.17 -17.74 0.45
CA ALA A 230 -4.44 -16.82 1.32
C ALA A 230 -5.04 -15.41 1.26
N GLU A 231 -5.31 -14.91 0.06
CA GLU A 231 -5.98 -13.63 -0.24
C GLU A 231 -7.31 -13.50 0.52
N ARG A 232 -8.23 -14.46 0.35
CA ARG A 232 -9.50 -14.47 1.09
C ARG A 232 -9.35 -14.54 2.61
N LYS A 233 -8.33 -15.23 3.11
CA LYS A 233 -8.08 -15.29 4.56
C LYS A 233 -7.56 -13.96 5.10
N ALA A 234 -6.63 -13.32 4.39
CA ALA A 234 -6.13 -12.00 4.73
C ALA A 234 -7.28 -10.97 4.70
N GLU A 235 -8.12 -10.96 3.66
CA GLU A 235 -9.28 -10.07 3.55
C GLU A 235 -10.27 -10.25 4.73
N ALA A 236 -10.54 -11.50 5.13
CA ALA A 236 -11.41 -11.80 6.26
C ALA A 236 -10.82 -11.30 7.60
N LEU A 237 -9.51 -11.47 7.81
CA LEU A 237 -8.80 -10.99 8.99
C LEU A 237 -8.69 -9.47 9.03
N TRP A 238 -8.41 -8.83 7.89
CA TRP A 238 -8.42 -7.37 7.72
C TRP A 238 -9.75 -6.76 8.17
N ARG A 239 -10.87 -7.28 7.64
CA ARG A 239 -12.22 -6.86 8.06
C ARG A 239 -12.45 -7.06 9.55
N ALA A 240 -12.08 -8.22 10.09
CA ALA A 240 -12.23 -8.52 11.52
C ALA A 240 -11.44 -7.54 12.39
N ALA A 241 -10.16 -7.29 12.05
CA ALA A 241 -9.28 -6.38 12.75
C ALA A 241 -9.82 -4.94 12.72
N GLY A 242 -10.34 -4.48 11.58
CA GLY A 242 -10.98 -3.16 11.45
C GLY A 242 -12.18 -3.00 12.39
N TRP A 243 -13.09 -3.96 12.41
CA TRP A 243 -14.25 -3.93 13.32
C TRP A 243 -13.84 -3.96 14.80
N LEU A 244 -12.86 -4.78 15.15
CA LEU A 244 -12.37 -4.88 16.53
C LEU A 244 -11.58 -3.65 16.98
N ASN A 245 -10.84 -3.01 16.06
CA ASN A 245 -10.21 -1.71 16.30
C ASN A 245 -11.25 -0.65 16.66
N ASP A 246 -12.28 -0.52 15.83
CA ASP A 246 -13.39 0.42 16.06
C ASP A 246 -14.12 0.11 17.38
N SER A 247 -14.31 -1.18 17.68
CA SER A 247 -14.89 -1.64 18.94
C SER A 247 -14.05 -1.23 20.15
N ALA A 248 -12.74 -1.48 20.11
CA ALA A 248 -11.81 -1.11 21.17
C ALA A 248 -11.77 0.42 21.37
N SER A 249 -11.75 1.19 20.29
CA SER A 249 -11.84 2.66 20.31
C SER A 249 -13.15 3.16 20.94
N ALA A 250 -14.28 2.53 20.63
CA ALA A 250 -15.58 2.84 21.23
C ALA A 250 -15.60 2.52 22.73
N PHE A 251 -15.02 1.39 23.15
CA PHE A 251 -14.86 1.08 24.58
C PHE A 251 -13.99 2.09 25.32
N ALA A 252 -12.84 2.48 24.73
CA ALA A 252 -11.96 3.50 25.28
C ALA A 252 -12.67 4.86 25.47
N SER A 253 -13.59 5.18 24.56
CA SER A 253 -14.39 6.43 24.57
C SER A 253 -15.64 6.35 25.47
N GLY A 254 -15.92 5.20 26.08
CA GLY A 254 -17.08 5.00 26.95
C GLY A 254 -18.39 4.69 26.20
N GLU A 255 -18.33 4.38 24.91
CA GLU A 255 -19.46 4.06 24.03
C GLU A 255 -19.75 2.54 24.01
N GLY A 256 -19.89 1.93 25.19
CA GLY A 256 -19.92 0.46 25.33
C GLY A 256 -20.97 -0.26 24.47
N ARG A 257 -22.18 0.29 24.30
CA ARG A 257 -23.20 -0.32 23.41
C ARG A 257 -22.73 -0.40 21.97
N ARG A 258 -22.15 0.69 21.46
CA ARG A 258 -21.60 0.74 20.10
C ARG A 258 -20.44 -0.24 19.96
N ALA A 259 -19.59 -0.31 20.99
CA ALA A 259 -18.47 -1.25 21.01
C ALA A 259 -18.93 -2.71 20.94
N ASP A 260 -19.97 -3.08 21.69
CA ASP A 260 -20.59 -4.42 21.64
C ASP A 260 -21.16 -4.72 20.25
N GLU A 261 -21.87 -3.78 19.63
CA GLU A 261 -22.39 -3.93 18.26
C GLU A 261 -21.25 -4.18 17.24
N LEU A 262 -20.17 -3.39 17.31
CA LEU A 262 -19.00 -3.55 16.44
C LEU A 262 -18.27 -4.88 16.66
N ARG A 263 -18.23 -5.36 17.92
CA ARG A 263 -17.66 -6.67 18.26
C ARG A 263 -18.49 -7.81 17.65
N GLU A 264 -19.82 -7.70 17.68
CA GLU A 264 -20.73 -8.66 17.03
C GLU A 264 -20.55 -8.66 15.50
N ASP A 265 -20.37 -7.47 14.89
CA ASP A 265 -20.11 -7.35 13.45
C ASP A 265 -18.78 -8.02 13.02
N ALA A 266 -17.79 -8.11 13.91
CA ALA A 266 -16.53 -8.80 13.67
C ALA A 266 -16.66 -10.34 13.63
N GLU A 267 -17.71 -10.93 14.20
CA GLU A 267 -17.85 -12.39 14.34
C GLU A 267 -17.91 -13.10 12.98
N GLY A 268 -18.61 -12.52 12.00
CA GLY A 268 -18.75 -13.12 10.66
C GLY A 268 -17.41 -13.22 9.89
N PRO A 269 -16.64 -12.12 9.78
CA PRO A 269 -15.28 -12.17 9.22
C PRO A 269 -14.35 -13.13 9.98
N LEU A 270 -14.43 -13.19 11.31
CA LEU A 270 -13.63 -14.14 12.12
C LEU A 270 -13.98 -15.60 11.82
N GLU A 271 -15.27 -15.93 11.72
CA GLU A 271 -15.73 -17.27 11.35
C GLU A 271 -15.22 -17.64 9.95
N THR A 272 -15.33 -16.71 9.00
CA THR A 272 -14.81 -16.88 7.64
C THR A 272 -13.30 -17.16 7.64
N ALA A 273 -12.51 -16.38 8.39
CA ALA A 273 -11.07 -16.56 8.47
C ALA A 273 -10.66 -17.91 9.10
N ARG A 274 -11.43 -18.40 10.08
CA ARG A 274 -11.20 -19.69 10.76
C ARG A 274 -11.48 -20.88 9.84
N ASP A 275 -12.50 -20.78 8.98
CA ASP A 275 -12.85 -21.84 8.03
C ASP A 275 -11.86 -21.95 6.86
N ILE A 276 -11.05 -20.91 6.63
CA ILE A 276 -10.00 -20.91 5.61
C ILE A 276 -8.69 -21.43 6.22
N HIS A 277 -8.08 -22.44 5.60
CA HIS A 277 -6.78 -22.97 6.05
C HIS A 277 -5.68 -21.91 6.00
N LYS A 278 -4.69 -22.06 6.89
CA LYS A 278 -3.49 -21.22 6.91
C LYS A 278 -2.78 -21.23 5.54
N PRO A 279 -2.26 -20.08 5.07
CA PRO A 279 -1.39 -20.03 3.90
C PRO A 279 -0.15 -20.92 4.14
N PRO A 280 0.26 -21.78 3.18
CA PRO A 280 1.51 -22.55 3.31
C PRO A 280 2.73 -21.64 3.41
N ALA A 281 3.79 -22.09 4.09
CA ALA A 281 5.02 -21.31 4.12
C ALA A 281 5.63 -21.23 2.69
N PRO A 282 6.26 -20.11 2.30
CA PRO A 282 6.79 -19.96 0.95
C PRO A 282 7.91 -20.96 0.58
N GLY A 283 8.58 -21.54 1.57
CA GLY A 283 9.60 -22.59 1.38
C GLY A 283 9.00 -23.97 1.11
N ASP A 284 7.74 -24.18 1.47
CA ASP A 284 7.03 -25.44 1.31
C ASP A 284 6.27 -25.52 -0.03
N PHE A 285 6.52 -24.59 -0.95
CA PHE A 285 5.72 -24.47 -2.17
C PHE A 285 6.32 -25.25 -3.37
N PRO A 286 5.51 -26.05 -4.09
CA PRO A 286 4.12 -26.42 -3.79
C PRO A 286 4.04 -27.41 -2.62
N PRO A 287 3.04 -27.30 -1.74
CA PRO A 287 2.93 -28.17 -0.55
C PRO A 287 2.67 -29.62 -0.96
N GLU A 288 3.25 -30.56 -0.21
CA GLU A 288 3.17 -32.00 -0.50
C GLU A 288 1.74 -32.55 -0.39
N ASP A 289 0.91 -31.97 0.49
CA ASP A 289 -0.50 -32.30 0.69
C ASP A 289 -1.35 -31.01 0.75
N ASP A 290 -2.48 -30.96 0.03
CA ASP A 290 -3.45 -29.88 0.19
C ASP A 290 -4.36 -30.17 1.39
N PRO A 291 -4.26 -29.44 2.52
CA PRO A 291 -5.12 -29.65 3.66
C PRO A 291 -6.61 -29.42 3.33
N ALA A 292 -6.94 -28.63 2.29
CA ALA A 292 -8.32 -28.45 1.85
C ALA A 292 -8.91 -29.68 1.13
N SER A 293 -8.08 -30.68 0.80
CA SER A 293 -8.55 -31.98 0.29
C SER A 293 -9.13 -32.87 1.38
N ASP A 294 -8.91 -32.56 2.66
CA ASP A 294 -9.49 -33.23 3.82
C ASP A 294 -10.44 -32.31 4.61
N PRO A 295 -11.77 -32.38 4.38
CA PRO A 295 -12.74 -31.51 5.03
C PRO A 295 -12.90 -31.75 6.55
N SER A 296 -12.11 -32.67 7.13
CA SER A 296 -12.08 -32.92 8.57
C SER A 296 -11.06 -32.07 9.35
N GLN A 297 -10.20 -31.30 8.66
CA GLN A 297 -9.08 -30.55 9.25
C GLN A 297 -9.18 -29.02 9.12
N GLY A 298 -10.35 -28.45 8.83
CA GLY A 298 -10.56 -27.02 9.08
C GLY A 298 -10.20 -26.73 10.54
N ASP A 299 -9.52 -25.62 10.81
CA ASP A 299 -8.89 -25.27 12.09
C ASP A 299 -9.95 -25.06 13.21
N ARG A 300 -10.56 -26.17 13.60
CA ARG A 300 -11.52 -26.26 14.69
C ARG A 300 -10.75 -26.71 15.92
N ALA A 301 -10.18 -25.74 16.63
CA ALA A 301 -9.97 -25.89 18.06
C ALA A 301 -11.29 -26.37 18.72
N PRO A 302 -11.23 -27.28 19.70
CA PRO A 302 -12.42 -27.82 20.36
C PRO A 302 -13.20 -26.70 21.03
N GLU A 303 -14.52 -26.73 20.92
CA GLU A 303 -15.40 -25.70 21.46
C GLU A 303 -15.25 -25.54 22.98
N GLU A 304 -14.54 -24.49 23.40
CA GLU A 304 -14.81 -23.80 24.66
C GLU A 304 -15.20 -22.36 24.32
N GLY A 305 -16.36 -21.93 24.83
CA GLY A 305 -16.98 -20.66 24.48
C GLY A 305 -16.11 -19.46 24.85
N GLY A 306 -15.74 -18.69 23.84
CA GLY A 306 -14.99 -17.44 23.94
C GLY A 306 -14.53 -17.05 22.53
N LEU A 307 -14.37 -15.75 22.26
CA LEU A 307 -13.83 -15.23 21.00
C LEU A 307 -12.32 -15.52 20.89
N GLY A 308 -11.91 -16.78 21.04
CA GLY A 308 -10.52 -17.21 20.95
C GLY A 308 -10.19 -17.63 19.53
N LEU A 309 -9.54 -16.76 18.77
CA LEU A 309 -8.59 -17.23 17.77
C LEU A 309 -7.44 -17.85 18.55
N ALA A 310 -7.31 -19.18 18.50
CA ALA A 310 -6.32 -19.91 19.26
C ALA A 310 -4.94 -19.26 19.14
N THR A 311 -4.37 -18.92 20.30
CA THR A 311 -2.97 -18.56 20.51
C THR A 311 -2.14 -19.79 20.13
N GLU A 312 -1.53 -19.79 18.95
CA GLU A 312 -0.44 -20.72 18.65
C GLU A 312 0.83 -20.17 19.32
N ALA A 313 0.88 -20.30 20.65
CA ALA A 313 2.09 -20.19 21.43
C ALA A 313 2.33 -21.55 22.10
N ASP A 314 3.37 -22.25 21.65
CA ASP A 314 3.93 -23.39 22.36
C ASP A 314 4.19 -23.02 23.83
N GLY A 315 3.56 -23.71 24.79
CA GLY A 315 3.92 -23.55 26.20
C GLY A 315 2.86 -23.92 27.24
N GLN A 316 2.80 -25.20 27.57
CA GLN A 316 2.28 -25.84 28.80
C GLN A 316 1.77 -24.93 29.94
N GLY A 317 0.47 -25.03 30.22
CA GLY A 317 -0.14 -24.55 31.48
C GLY A 317 -1.55 -25.11 31.66
N GLU A 318 -1.68 -26.17 32.48
CA GLU A 318 -2.95 -26.81 32.83
C GLU A 318 -3.84 -25.85 33.66
N PHE A 319 -5.03 -25.50 33.14
CA PHE A 319 -5.99 -24.62 33.81
C PHE A 319 -7.11 -25.43 34.47
N VAL A 320 -7.41 -25.12 35.74
CA VAL A 320 -8.51 -25.71 36.52
C VAL A 320 -9.60 -24.64 36.69
N PRO A 321 -10.89 -24.92 36.40
CA PRO A 321 -11.93 -23.91 36.50
C PRO A 321 -12.32 -23.60 37.95
N VAL A 322 -12.46 -22.32 38.28
CA VAL A 322 -13.06 -21.85 39.53
C VAL A 322 -14.48 -21.39 39.23
N GLU A 323 -15.46 -22.00 39.92
CA GLU A 323 -16.89 -21.68 39.80
C GLU A 323 -17.22 -20.29 40.37
N ASP A 324 -18.08 -19.58 39.64
CA ASP A 324 -18.71 -18.31 39.99
C ASP A 324 -19.55 -18.41 41.28
N SER A 325 -19.26 -17.55 42.26
CA SER A 325 -20.28 -17.06 43.18
C SER A 325 -19.86 -15.72 43.77
N ASP A 326 -20.51 -14.63 43.37
CA ASP A 326 -20.91 -13.59 44.30
C ASP A 326 -21.95 -12.64 43.69
N ALA A 327 -23.22 -12.94 44.00
CA ALA A 327 -24.28 -11.95 44.09
C ALA A 327 -24.44 -11.58 45.56
N MET A 328 -24.08 -10.36 45.97
CA MET A 328 -24.51 -9.82 47.26
C MET A 328 -24.91 -8.34 47.17
N ASP A 329 -26.22 -8.20 47.35
CA ASP A 329 -27.01 -7.04 47.74
C ASP A 329 -26.48 -6.40 49.04
N ALA A 330 -26.42 -5.06 49.04
CA ALA A 330 -25.91 -4.27 50.16
C ALA A 330 -27.07 -3.68 50.97
N THR A 331 -27.31 -4.23 52.16
CA THR A 331 -27.98 -3.47 53.24
C THR A 331 -27.26 -3.67 54.57
N ALA A 332 -26.73 -2.56 55.10
CA ALA A 332 -26.08 -2.48 56.40
C ALA A 332 -27.10 -2.25 57.51
N THR A 333 -26.97 -2.97 58.64
CA THR A 333 -27.32 -2.47 59.98
C THR A 333 -26.55 -3.23 61.07
N GLU A 334 -25.69 -2.47 61.73
CA GLU A 334 -25.14 -2.51 63.09
C GLU A 334 -25.72 -3.51 64.11
N THR A 335 -24.86 -4.24 64.85
CA THR A 335 -24.87 -4.31 66.33
C THR A 335 -23.65 -5.04 66.91
N ALA A 336 -23.15 -4.51 68.04
CA ALA A 336 -21.93 -4.89 68.75
C ALA A 336 -22.11 -6.03 69.78
N ALA A 337 -21.02 -6.75 70.13
CA ALA A 337 -20.46 -6.87 71.50
C ALA A 337 -19.46 -8.06 71.67
N ALA A 338 -18.30 -7.74 72.29
CA ALA A 338 -17.56 -8.44 73.37
C ALA A 338 -17.43 -10.00 73.39
N ALA A 339 -16.38 -10.65 73.88
CA ALA A 339 -15.05 -10.39 74.43
C ALA A 339 -14.46 -11.79 74.80
N ASP A 340 -13.17 -11.86 75.15
CA ASP A 340 -12.49 -12.95 75.89
C ASP A 340 -12.23 -14.27 75.12
N ASP A 341 -11.16 -15.04 75.30
CA ASP A 341 -10.08 -15.08 76.29
C ASP A 341 -8.89 -15.89 75.68
N ALA A 342 -7.72 -15.73 76.29
CA ALA A 342 -6.38 -16.18 75.95
C ALA A 342 -6.14 -17.70 75.91
N THR A 343 -5.03 -18.11 75.26
CA THR A 343 -3.86 -18.77 75.91
C THR A 343 -3.09 -19.66 74.91
N THR A 344 -1.86 -19.25 74.58
CA THR A 344 -0.71 -20.11 74.21
C THR A 344 -0.02 -20.58 75.51
N PRO A 345 0.74 -21.70 75.58
CA PRO A 345 2.09 -21.83 74.99
C PRO A 345 2.27 -23.25 74.38
N ASP A 346 3.31 -23.67 73.65
CA ASP A 346 4.78 -23.74 73.82
C ASP A 346 5.19 -24.57 72.56
N GLY A 347 6.27 -24.41 71.79
CA GLY A 347 7.66 -24.12 72.12
C GLY A 347 8.56 -25.21 71.48
N ALA A 348 9.51 -24.78 70.60
CA ALA A 348 10.72 -25.47 70.07
C ALA A 348 10.49 -26.71 69.16
N GLY A 349 11.14 -26.90 68.01
CA GLY A 349 12.54 -26.71 67.56
C GLY A 349 12.85 -28.00 66.75
N ASP A 350 13.35 -27.98 65.52
CA ASP A 350 14.78 -28.10 65.15
C ASP A 350 14.82 -28.36 63.61
N ASP A 351 15.66 -27.61 62.90
CA ASP A 351 16.31 -27.95 61.61
C ASP A 351 17.73 -28.46 61.96
N PRO A 352 18.56 -29.15 61.13
CA PRO A 352 18.64 -29.09 59.65
C PRO A 352 19.11 -30.40 58.92
N ASP A 353 19.37 -30.24 57.62
CA ASP A 353 20.42 -30.88 56.78
C ASP A 353 20.13 -32.13 55.90
N GLU A 354 20.49 -31.91 54.63
CA GLU A 354 20.63 -32.73 53.40
C GLU A 354 21.43 -34.05 53.55
N PRO A 355 21.35 -35.02 52.59
CA PRO A 355 22.10 -34.91 51.31
C PRO A 355 21.56 -35.64 50.05
N GLU A 356 22.19 -35.29 48.92
CA GLU A 356 22.18 -35.86 47.55
C GLU A 356 22.07 -37.40 47.40
N GLN A 357 21.42 -37.85 46.30
CA GLN A 357 22.04 -38.72 45.26
C GLN A 357 21.08 -39.10 44.10
N ALA A 358 21.62 -39.05 42.87
CA ALA A 358 21.07 -39.59 41.61
C ALA A 358 21.11 -41.15 41.57
N PRO A 359 20.41 -41.82 40.64
CA PRO A 359 20.97 -42.13 39.30
C PRO A 359 19.93 -42.06 38.14
N ALA A 360 20.31 -41.57 36.96
CA ALA A 360 20.70 -42.32 35.75
C ALA A 360 19.71 -43.39 35.24
N ASP A 361 19.05 -43.12 34.10
CA ASP A 361 18.90 -44.10 33.03
C ASP A 361 18.75 -43.43 31.66
N ALA A 362 19.31 -44.09 30.65
CA ALA A 362 19.53 -43.59 29.31
C ALA A 362 18.59 -44.27 28.30
N SER A 363 18.09 -43.52 27.32
CA SER A 363 17.66 -44.02 26.00
C SER A 363 17.46 -42.81 25.08
N ALA A 364 18.46 -42.46 24.28
CA ALA A 364 18.53 -42.75 22.84
C ALA A 364 17.69 -41.76 22.01
N SER A 365 18.42 -40.76 21.52
CA SER A 365 18.07 -39.77 20.51
C SER A 365 17.63 -40.42 19.20
N ALA A 366 16.51 -39.94 18.65
CA ALA A 366 16.19 -39.98 17.23
C ALA A 366 16.10 -38.51 16.78
N ASP A 367 16.79 -38.23 15.68
CA ASP A 367 17.04 -36.91 15.12
C ASP A 367 15.74 -36.16 14.79
N ASP A 368 15.62 -34.97 15.37
CA ASP A 368 14.69 -33.91 15.01
C ASP A 368 15.43 -33.03 13.99
N GLU A 369 15.17 -33.24 12.70
CA GLU A 369 15.64 -32.33 11.65
C GLU A 369 14.66 -31.16 11.62
N THR A 370 14.91 -30.19 12.50
CA THR A 370 14.27 -28.88 12.52
C THR A 370 14.60 -28.17 11.20
N ALA A 371 13.58 -27.83 10.42
CA ALA A 371 13.74 -26.91 9.28
C ALA A 371 14.27 -25.56 9.82
N PRO A 372 15.14 -24.84 9.06
CA PRO A 372 15.71 -23.61 9.57
C PRO A 372 14.63 -22.53 9.67
N ASP A 373 14.33 -22.13 10.91
CA ASP A 373 13.69 -20.85 11.19
C ASP A 373 14.56 -19.75 10.60
N ILE A 374 14.02 -18.95 9.67
CA ILE A 374 14.65 -17.70 9.25
C ILE A 374 14.64 -16.81 10.50
N ASP A 375 15.83 -16.57 11.06
CA ASP A 375 15.94 -15.75 12.26
C ASP A 375 15.73 -14.26 11.92
N GLU A 376 15.42 -13.46 12.95
CA GLU A 376 15.22 -12.01 12.83
C GLU A 376 16.39 -11.32 12.08
N ALA A 377 17.60 -11.87 12.18
CA ALA A 377 18.78 -11.34 11.52
C ALA A 377 18.82 -11.65 10.02
N GLU A 378 18.29 -12.79 9.59
CA GLU A 378 18.13 -13.13 8.17
C GLU A 378 16.98 -12.33 7.53
N LEU A 379 15.92 -12.02 8.29
CA LEU A 379 14.87 -11.06 7.87
C LEU A 379 15.41 -9.63 7.76
N GLU A 380 16.14 -9.14 8.78
CA GLU A 380 16.79 -7.82 8.71
C GLU A 380 17.81 -7.75 7.57
N ALA A 381 18.51 -8.84 7.26
CA ALA A 381 19.45 -8.89 6.15
C ALA A 381 18.77 -8.83 4.78
N ILE A 382 17.62 -9.51 4.61
CA ILE A 382 16.84 -9.45 3.36
C ILE A 382 16.24 -8.05 3.19
N THR A 383 15.67 -7.46 4.24
CA THR A 383 15.13 -6.10 4.23
C THR A 383 16.23 -5.07 3.94
N ALA A 384 17.39 -5.19 4.58
CA ALA A 384 18.53 -4.31 4.35
C ALA A 384 19.14 -4.49 2.95
N GLU A 385 19.17 -5.71 2.40
CA GLU A 385 19.66 -5.97 1.03
C GLU A 385 18.73 -5.38 -0.03
N LEU A 386 17.43 -5.29 0.26
CA LEU A 386 16.42 -4.60 -0.57
C LEU A 386 16.49 -3.08 -0.41
N GLU A 387 16.73 -2.56 0.79
CA GLU A 387 16.92 -1.13 1.05
C GLU A 387 18.25 -0.58 0.49
N GLU A 388 19.35 -1.34 0.57
CA GLU A 388 20.66 -0.94 0.03
C GLU A 388 20.67 -0.95 -1.51
N GLN A 389 19.85 -1.80 -2.14
CA GLN A 389 19.56 -1.73 -3.58
C GLN A 389 18.79 -0.46 -3.95
N ASN A 390 17.97 0.06 -3.04
CA ASN A 390 17.21 1.32 -3.19
C ASN A 390 18.03 2.58 -2.88
N GLU A 391 19.03 2.51 -1.99
CA GLU A 391 19.82 3.67 -1.52
C GLU A 391 21.15 3.90 -2.27
N SER A 392 21.51 3.05 -3.25
CA SER A 392 22.77 3.18 -4.00
C SER A 392 22.85 4.39 -4.96
N GLY A 393 21.82 5.24 -5.02
CA GLY A 393 21.88 6.58 -5.60
C GLY A 393 22.47 7.61 -4.62
N GLU A 394 23.80 7.81 -4.64
CA GLU A 394 24.48 8.80 -3.78
C GLU A 394 23.87 10.22 -3.90
N PRO A 395 23.71 10.97 -2.79
CA PRO A 395 23.23 12.35 -2.83
C PRO A 395 24.34 13.30 -3.28
N VAL A 396 24.14 13.96 -4.43
CA VAL A 396 25.00 15.07 -4.87
C VAL A 396 24.70 16.35 -4.07
N ASP A 397 25.60 16.64 -3.13
CA ASP A 397 25.69 17.89 -2.37
C ASP A 397 25.88 19.09 -3.31
N ASN A 398 24.84 19.92 -3.43
CA ASN A 398 24.85 21.11 -4.26
C ASN A 398 24.99 22.36 -3.38
N THR A 399 26.21 22.61 -2.90
CA THR A 399 26.59 23.89 -2.30
C THR A 399 27.19 24.82 -3.37
N PRO A 400 26.68 26.05 -3.55
CA PRO A 400 27.19 26.95 -4.58
C PRO A 400 28.53 27.56 -4.14
N SER A 401 29.61 27.13 -4.79
CA SER A 401 30.93 27.74 -4.66
C SER A 401 30.98 29.08 -5.38
N SER A 402 31.01 30.17 -4.62
CA SER A 402 31.42 31.50 -5.07
C SER A 402 32.89 31.49 -5.50
N ALA A 403 33.16 31.73 -6.77
CA ALA A 403 34.48 32.10 -7.25
C ALA A 403 34.42 33.51 -7.86
N ASP A 404 35.02 34.42 -7.11
CA ASP A 404 35.66 35.65 -7.55
C ASP A 404 36.53 35.37 -8.79
N ASP A 405 36.36 36.17 -9.86
CA ASP A 405 37.52 36.60 -10.64
C ASP A 405 37.24 37.96 -11.28
N SER A 406 37.92 38.93 -10.70
CA SER A 406 38.06 40.30 -11.15
C SER A 406 39.08 40.44 -12.27
N ASP A 407 38.86 41.48 -13.08
CA ASP A 407 39.85 42.38 -13.68
C ASP A 407 40.18 42.28 -15.20
N THR A 408 39.77 43.37 -15.86
CA THR A 408 40.48 44.15 -16.89
C THR A 408 40.22 43.94 -18.40
N ALA A 409 39.32 44.80 -18.90
CA ALA A 409 39.60 46.00 -19.71
C ALA A 409 39.64 45.93 -21.27
N ALA A 410 38.73 46.76 -21.82
CA ALA A 410 38.83 47.68 -22.97
C ALA A 410 38.66 47.12 -24.40
N ALA A 411 37.59 47.53 -25.10
CA ALA A 411 37.53 48.79 -25.86
C ALA A 411 36.19 48.93 -26.64
N ASP A 412 35.55 50.09 -26.49
CA ASP A 412 34.78 50.91 -27.45
C ASP A 412 34.12 50.24 -28.68
N ASP A 413 32.78 50.29 -28.79
CA ASP A 413 32.04 51.12 -29.77
C ASP A 413 30.51 50.99 -29.56
N ASP A 414 29.84 52.12 -29.34
CA ASP A 414 28.39 52.34 -29.41
C ASP A 414 28.26 53.68 -30.17
N PRO A 415 27.31 53.89 -31.10
CA PRO A 415 25.88 53.97 -30.75
C PRO A 415 24.92 53.37 -31.80
N ASP A 416 23.69 53.04 -31.38
CA ASP A 416 22.50 53.79 -31.82
C ASP A 416 21.24 53.33 -31.05
N GLU A 417 20.60 54.32 -30.42
CA GLU A 417 19.39 54.26 -29.61
C GLU A 417 18.12 54.12 -30.47
N ASP A 418 17.15 53.34 -30.03
CA ASP A 418 15.72 53.53 -30.33
C ASP A 418 14.90 53.09 -29.10
N ASP A 419 14.67 54.05 -28.20
CA ASP A 419 13.70 53.96 -27.10
C ASP A 419 12.28 54.12 -27.63
N ILE A 420 11.38 53.20 -27.27
CA ILE A 420 9.93 53.38 -27.37
C ILE A 420 9.35 53.23 -25.96
N GLU A 421 9.08 54.37 -25.33
CA GLU A 421 8.25 54.49 -24.12
C GLU A 421 6.78 54.18 -24.46
N LEU A 422 6.14 53.31 -23.68
CA LEU A 422 4.69 53.15 -23.66
C LEU A 422 4.15 53.69 -22.33
N GLU A 423 3.50 54.85 -22.41
CA GLU A 423 2.80 55.51 -21.31
C GLU A 423 1.58 54.70 -20.83
N LEU A 424 1.53 54.49 -19.51
CA LEU A 424 0.35 54.05 -18.77
C LEU A 424 -0.65 55.21 -18.66
N THR A 425 -1.89 55.02 -19.12
CA THR A 425 -3.00 55.92 -18.79
C THR A 425 -4.18 55.15 -18.21
N ASP A 426 -4.44 55.42 -16.94
CA ASP A 426 -5.66 55.16 -16.20
C ASP A 426 -6.66 56.32 -16.42
N PRO A 427 -7.98 56.08 -16.48
CA PRO A 427 -8.91 57.10 -16.06
C PRO A 427 -10.05 56.55 -15.16
N THR A 428 -10.11 57.08 -13.93
CA THR A 428 -11.29 57.15 -13.08
C THR A 428 -12.12 58.42 -13.34
N ASP A 429 -13.44 58.21 -13.41
CA ASP A 429 -14.57 59.00 -12.89
C ASP A 429 -15.04 60.36 -13.48
N GLU A 430 -16.37 60.54 -13.28
CA GLU A 430 -17.24 61.75 -13.33
C GLU A 430 -17.89 62.05 -14.72
N ASP A 431 -19.21 62.21 -14.92
CA ASP A 431 -20.37 62.45 -14.02
C ASP A 431 -21.73 62.27 -14.76
N GLU A 432 -22.77 61.89 -13.97
CA GLU A 432 -24.19 62.38 -13.90
C GLU A 432 -25.08 62.42 -15.18
N ASP A 433 -26.40 62.27 -15.20
CA ASP A 433 -27.52 61.87 -14.31
C ASP A 433 -28.78 61.83 -15.23
N GLU A 434 -29.80 61.01 -14.94
CA GLU A 434 -31.25 61.33 -15.01
C GLU A 434 -32.15 60.07 -14.84
N ASP A 435 -32.52 59.85 -13.58
CA ASP A 435 -33.88 59.64 -13.03
C ASP A 435 -35.03 59.20 -13.99
N ASP A 436 -35.66 58.03 -13.73
CA ASP A 436 -37.09 57.96 -13.38
C ASP A 436 -37.50 56.52 -12.96
N SER A 437 -38.25 56.42 -11.88
CA SER A 437 -39.02 55.26 -11.38
C SER A 437 -40.24 55.85 -10.65
N PRO A 438 -41.37 55.14 -10.36
CA PRO A 438 -41.62 53.69 -10.38
C PRO A 438 -43.07 53.31 -10.85
N ASP A 439 -43.51 52.10 -10.47
CA ASP A 439 -44.88 51.56 -10.29
C ASP A 439 -45.24 50.40 -11.25
N ASP A 440 -45.27 49.15 -10.77
CA ASP A 440 -46.34 48.46 -10.00
C ASP A 440 -47.34 47.72 -10.92
N LEU A 441 -47.93 46.64 -10.38
CA LEU A 441 -48.89 45.67 -10.94
C LEU A 441 -48.23 44.51 -11.73
N GLY A 442 -48.32 43.24 -11.35
CA GLY A 442 -49.26 42.55 -10.48
C GLY A 442 -50.01 41.47 -11.28
N GLY A 443 -49.72 40.19 -10.99
CA GLY A 443 -50.54 39.00 -11.35
C GLY A 443 -50.51 38.57 -12.83
N ASP A 444 -50.86 37.37 -13.23
CA ASP A 444 -51.31 36.16 -12.53
C ASP A 444 -51.49 35.05 -13.59
N HIS A 445 -51.33 33.79 -13.16
CA HIS A 445 -51.89 32.56 -13.73
C HIS A 445 -51.50 32.03 -15.12
N GLY A 446 -51.11 30.75 -15.12
CA GLY A 446 -51.83 29.77 -15.94
C GLY A 446 -50.97 28.78 -16.74
N VAL A 447 -50.64 27.64 -16.12
CA VAL A 447 -50.46 26.36 -16.83
C VAL A 447 -51.80 25.99 -17.51
N PRO A 448 -51.79 25.29 -18.66
CA PRO A 448 -52.05 23.85 -18.56
C PRO A 448 -51.26 22.96 -19.53
N ASP A 449 -51.11 21.71 -19.08
CA ASP A 449 -50.88 20.46 -19.80
C ASP A 449 -51.40 20.41 -21.25
N SER A 450 -50.68 19.71 -22.14
CA SER A 450 -51.11 18.39 -22.63
C SER A 450 -50.27 17.90 -23.82
N LEU A 451 -49.87 16.62 -23.71
CA LEU A 451 -49.54 15.61 -24.74
C LEU A 451 -48.14 15.60 -25.37
#